data_AF-A0AAU0F2S8-F1
#
_entry.id   AF-A0AAU0F2S8-F1
#
_cell.length_a   1.000
_cell.length_b   1.000
_cell.length_c   1.000
_cell.angle_alpha   90.00
_cell.angle_beta   90.00
_cell.angle_gamma   90.00
#
_symmetry.space_group_name_H-M   'P 1'
#
loop_
_entity.id
_entity.type
_entity.pdbx_description
1 polymer ?
#
loop_
_entity_poly.entity_id
_entity_poly.type
_entity_poly.pdbx_seq_one_letter_code
_entity_poly.pdbx_strand_id
1 'polypeptide(L)' 'MIQLRFFTVYGPRQRPDLAIHKFTHLISSDKEIPFYGDGSTARDYTFIEDIIDGITKSIRYLEENDKVYGNYKSRGKPSD' A
#
# COMPACT_ATOMS: atom_id res chain seq x y z
N MET A 1 -6.98 -15.48 6.40
CA MET A 1 -7.24 -14.13 5.85
C MET A 1 -5.97 -13.31 6.01
N ILE A 2 -5.49 -12.64 4.96
CA ILE A 2 -4.35 -11.72 5.02
C ILE A 2 -4.89 -10.29 4.98
N GLN A 3 -4.38 -9.43 5.86
CA GLN A 3 -4.65 -8.00 5.89
C GLN A 3 -3.32 -7.26 5.76
N LEU A 4 -3.23 -6.32 4.82
CA LEU A 4 -2.04 -5.52 4.60
C LEU A 4 -2.32 -4.08 5.03
N ARG A 5 -1.48 -3.55 5.92
CA ARG A 5 -1.52 -2.16 6.37
C ARG A 5 -0.36 -1.41 5.74
N PHE A 6 -0.68 -0.58 4.75
CA PHE A 6 0.34 0.22 4.07
C PHE A 6 0.69 1.47 4.84
N PHE A 7 1.97 1.85 4.76
CA PHE A 7 2.47 3.16 5.14
C PHE A 7 2.31 4.15 3.99
N THR A 8 2.94 5.32 4.05
CA THR A 8 2.76 6.36 3.04
C THR A 8 3.37 5.92 1.71
N VAL A 9 2.52 5.51 0.77
CA VAL A 9 3.00 4.99 -0.52
C VAL A 9 3.36 6.15 -1.47
N TYR A 10 4.50 6.04 -2.14
CA TYR A 10 4.96 7.00 -3.15
C TYR A 10 5.52 6.31 -4.41
N GLY A 11 5.62 7.05 -5.51
CA GLY A 11 6.16 6.57 -6.78
C GLY A 11 5.43 7.09 -8.01
N PRO A 12 5.69 6.53 -9.20
CA PRO A 12 4.98 6.91 -10.43
C PRO A 12 3.46 6.85 -10.27
N ARG A 13 2.76 7.86 -10.80
CA ARG A 13 1.30 8.00 -10.69
C ARG A 13 0.79 8.17 -9.25
N GLN A 14 1.65 8.57 -8.31
CA GLN A 14 1.20 8.98 -6.97
C GLN A 14 0.13 10.07 -7.08
N ARG A 15 -0.85 10.00 -6.18
CA ARG A 15 -1.86 11.03 -5.99
C ARG A 15 -1.23 12.42 -5.87
N PRO A 16 -1.70 13.42 -6.65
CA PRO A 16 -1.03 14.71 -6.75
C PRO A 16 -1.12 15.55 -5.47
N ASP A 17 -2.06 15.23 -4.58
CA ASP A 17 -2.27 15.90 -3.30
C ASP A 17 -1.30 15.45 -2.19
N LEU A 18 -0.55 14.35 -2.39
CA LEU A 18 0.38 13.83 -1.39
C LEU A 18 1.73 14.56 -1.42
N ALA A 19 2.40 14.59 -0.26
CA ALA A 19 3.57 15.42 0.00
C ALA A 19 4.68 15.25 -1.05
N ILE A 20 5.09 14.01 -1.36
CA ILE A 20 6.19 13.77 -2.31
C ILE A 20 5.87 14.36 -3.68
N HIS A 21 4.75 13.97 -4.31
CA HIS A 21 4.34 14.54 -5.59
C HIS A 21 4.19 16.07 -5.54
N LYS A 22 3.47 16.60 -4.55
CA LYS A 22 3.21 18.03 -4.41
C LYS A 22 4.51 18.83 -4.28
N PHE A 23 5.42 18.39 -3.42
CA PHE A 23 6.67 19.09 -3.18
C PHE A 23 7.61 18.99 -4.37
N THR A 24 7.75 17.82 -5.00
CA THR A 24 8.54 17.67 -6.22
C THR A 24 8.03 18.60 -7.33
N HIS A 25 6.71 18.71 -7.51
CA HIS A 25 6.12 19.62 -8.50
C HIS A 25 6.39 21.11 -8.20
N LEU A 26 6.32 21.51 -6.92
CA LEU A 26 6.60 22.89 -6.51
C LEU A 26 8.09 23.23 -6.71
N ILE A 27 8.99 22.33 -6.29
CA ILE A 27 10.44 22.45 -6.49
C ILE A 27 10.76 22.58 -7.98
N SER A 28 10.19 21.71 -8.82
CA SER A 28 10.45 21.75 -10.27
C SER A 28 9.90 23.00 -10.96
N SER A 29 8.93 23.67 -10.33
CA SER A 29 8.28 24.87 -10.85
C SER A 29 8.84 26.16 -10.23
N ASP A 30 9.92 26.07 -9.45
CA ASP A 30 10.49 27.18 -8.68
C ASP A 30 9.45 27.92 -7.81
N LYS A 31 8.55 27.16 -7.20
CA LYS A 31 7.50 27.65 -6.30
C LYS A 31 7.82 27.31 -4.86
N GLU A 32 7.45 28.22 -3.96
CA GLU A 32 7.60 27.99 -2.52
C GLU A 32 6.81 26.76 -2.05
N ILE A 33 7.43 26.01 -1.13
CA ILE A 33 6.81 24.85 -0.51
C ILE A 33 6.02 25.32 0.72
N PRO A 34 4.69 25.12 0.76
CA PRO A 34 3.91 25.46 1.94
C PRO A 34 4.26 24.49 3.07
N PHE A 35 4.83 25.04 4.14
CA PHE A 35 5.24 24.29 5.32
C PHE A 35 4.16 24.40 6.40
N TYR A 36 3.77 23.24 6.96
CA TYR A 36 2.76 23.17 8.02
C TYR A 36 3.38 22.51 9.25
N GLY A 37 3.29 23.16 10.40
CA GLY A 37 3.89 22.68 11.65
C GLY A 37 5.31 23.18 11.86
N ASP A 38 6.10 22.41 12.63
CA ASP A 38 7.45 22.76 13.08
C ASP A 38 8.57 21.92 12.44
N GLY A 39 8.21 21.02 11.51
CA GLY A 39 9.16 20.12 10.85
C GLY A 39 9.55 18.87 11.61
N SER A 40 9.05 18.68 12.83
CA SER A 40 9.32 17.47 13.63
C SER A 40 8.56 16.24 13.13
N THR A 41 7.63 16.41 12.19
CA THR A 41 6.80 15.31 11.68
C THR A 41 7.60 14.40 10.75
N ALA A 42 7.64 13.12 11.12
CA ALA A 42 8.17 12.04 10.30
C ALA A 42 7.04 11.14 9.78
N ARG A 43 7.30 10.49 8.64
CA ARG A 43 6.43 9.47 8.04
C ARG A 43 7.32 8.39 7.44
N ASP A 44 6.88 7.14 7.58
CA ASP A 44 7.45 6.05 6.81
C ASP A 44 6.89 6.09 5.39
N TYR A 45 7.80 6.09 4.41
CA TYR A 45 7.49 6.08 3.00
C TYR A 45 7.89 4.75 2.38
N THR A 46 7.00 4.16 1.61
CA THR A 46 7.24 2.88 0.92
C THR A 46 7.02 3.08 -0.57
N PHE A 47 7.95 2.58 -1.39
CA PHE A 47 7.85 2.74 -2.83
C PHE A 47 6.76 1.82 -3.40
N ILE A 48 6.07 2.28 -4.44
CA ILE A 48 4.90 1.58 -5.00
C ILE A 48 5.24 0.16 -5.49
N GLU A 49 6.44 -0.07 -6.00
CA GLU A 49 6.84 -1.41 -6.49
C GLU A 49 6.98 -2.41 -5.33
N ASP A 50 7.47 -1.98 -4.16
CA ASP A 50 7.56 -2.85 -2.97
C ASP A 50 6.15 -3.27 -2.49
N ILE A 51 5.18 -2.36 -2.59
CA ILE A 51 3.78 -2.65 -2.25
C ILE A 51 3.19 -3.66 -3.23
N ILE A 52 3.43 -3.47 -4.54
CA ILE A 52 2.95 -4.40 -5.57
C ILE A 52 3.55 -5.79 -5.34
N ASP A 53 4.86 -5.89 -5.14
CA ASP A 53 5.55 -7.15 -4.86
C ASP A 53 5.01 -7.84 -3.60
N GLY A 54 4.83 -7.07 -2.51
CA GLY A 54 4.25 -7.58 -1.25
C GLY A 54 2.83 -8.11 -1.41
N ILE A 55 1.97 -7.43 -2.18
CA ILE A 55 0.62 -7.89 -2.50
C ILE A 55 0.67 -9.18 -3.31
N THR A 56 1.47 -9.22 -4.38
CA THR A 56 1.59 -10.40 -5.25
C THR A 56 2.07 -11.62 -4.47
N LYS A 57 3.09 -11.46 -3.61
CA LYS A 57 3.58 -12.53 -2.73
C LYS A 57 2.53 -12.98 -1.72
N SER A 58 1.74 -12.06 -1.18
CA SER A 58 0.65 -12.39 -0.25
C SER A 58 -0.45 -13.21 -0.92
N ILE A 59 -0.82 -12.86 -2.15
CA ILE A 59 -1.79 -13.62 -2.95
C ILE A 59 -1.26 -15.02 -3.23
N ARG A 60 -0.03 -15.12 -3.73
CA ARG A 60 0.61 -16.40 -4.03
C ARG A 60 0.66 -17.32 -2.82
N TYR A 61 0.97 -16.77 -1.64
CA TYR A 61 0.95 -17.52 -0.40
C TYR A 61 -0.44 -18.09 -0.07
N LEU A 62 -1.51 -17.35 -0.34
CA LEU A 62 -2.89 -17.84 -0.14
C LEU A 62 -3.25 -18.99 -1.10
N GLU A 63 -2.77 -18.92 -2.34
CA GLU A 63 -3.02 -19.95 -3.36
C GLU A 63 -2.26 -21.25 -3.07
N GLU A 64 -1.05 -21.15 -2.53
CA GLU A 64 -0.17 -22.30 -2.25
C GLU A 64 -0.48 -22.98 -0.90
N ASN A 65 -1.31 -22.39 -0.03
CA ASN A 65 -1.53 -22.88 1.33
C ASN A 65 -3.02 -23.06 1.69
N ASP A 66 -3.46 -24.32 1.76
CA ASP A 66 -4.86 -24.71 2.04
C ASP A 66 -5.37 -24.37 3.46
N LYS A 67 -4.47 -24.09 4.43
CA LYS A 67 -4.83 -23.83 5.84
C LYS A 67 -4.91 -22.35 6.22
N VAL A 68 -4.77 -21.43 5.26
CA VAL A 68 -4.73 -19.98 5.54
C VAL A 68 -6.13 -19.38 5.70
N TYR A 69 -7.15 -20.11 5.24
CA TYR A 69 -8.55 -19.83 5.52
C TYR A 69 -9.00 -20.75 6.65
N GLY A 70 -9.32 -20.20 7.82
CA GLY A 70 -9.95 -20.97 8.89
C GLY A 70 -11.30 -21.52 8.39
N ASN A 71 -11.36 -22.84 8.16
CA ASN A 71 -12.56 -23.67 8.02
C ASN A 71 -13.83 -23.01 7.44
N TYR A 72 -13.70 -22.32 6.31
CA TYR A 72 -14.85 -21.91 5.48
C TYR A 72 -14.91 -22.71 4.16
N LYS A 73 -14.24 -23.88 4.07
CA LYS A 73 -14.62 -24.87 3.06
C LYS A 73 -15.92 -25.53 3.53
N SER A 74 -17.04 -24.98 3.04
CA SER A 74 -18.28 -25.70 2.73
C SER A 74 -18.80 -26.68 3.81
N ARG A 75 -19.62 -26.18 4.74
CA ARG A 75 -20.82 -26.92 5.14
C ARG A 75 -21.81 -26.81 3.98
N GLY A 76 -21.94 -27.87 3.18
CA GLY A 76 -23.07 -28.06 2.26
C GLY A 76 -22.75 -28.10 0.77
N LYS A 77 -22.36 -29.28 0.28
CA LYS A 77 -23.07 -29.88 -0.86
C LYS A 77 -23.56 -31.26 -0.38
N PRO A 78 -24.87 -31.50 -0.29
CA PRO A 78 -25.37 -32.87 -0.17
C PRO A 78 -25.02 -33.58 -1.48
N SER A 79 -24.35 -34.73 -1.37
CA SER A 79 -24.26 -35.70 -2.45
C SER A 79 -25.61 -36.39 -2.58
N ASP A 80 -26.14 -36.43 -3.80
CA ASP A 80 -27.20 -37.38 -4.20
C ASP A 80 -26.76 -38.83 -3.96
#